data_AF-A0A7C7E0Z2-F1
#
_entry.id   AF-A0A7C7E0Z2-F1
#
_cell.length_a   1.000
_cell.length_b   1.000
_cell.length_c   1.000
_cell.angle_alpha   90.00
_cell.angle_beta   90.00
_cell.angle_gamma   90.00
#
_symmetry.space_group_name_H-M   'P 1'
#
loop_
_entity.id
_entity.type
_entity.pdbx_description
1 polymer ?
#
loop_
_entity_poly.entity_id
_entity_poly.type
_entity_poly.pdbx_seq_one_letter_code
_entity_poly.pdbx_strand_id
1 'polypeptide(L)'
;EGEPPAELDGFTQIPQNRLLVELTALSALRFGVEDDSFQVSQQQFGVAAKYEQLYVYDPAADTLTNRQTGVVYRPVNGTWTADDGSTIQPGFMVTIGSYNYMRLFTDPALREPFVMVFIWTVLFAALSVFITFSLGTLLAIVFDVPEMPFRRVLRSLLLIPYAIPAFVSVPVWVGLLNPEFGVVSQAIKSVTGGWSPAWFADPFWAKVGILLIQLWLGMPYMFIIVTGALQSLPTDVYEAADLDGANPWNKFYSITLPLLLITVGPLLVASFAFNFNNFTVIQLYNNGGPPMIGTASPVGHTDILATYTYRIAFASGRGADQGYAAAITVIIFLILVVITFFQFRYTNMLEERSENV
;
A
#
# COMPACT_ATOMS: atom_id res chain seq x y z
N GLU A 1 -1.93 32.11 51.69
CA GLU A 1 -2.94 32.75 50.82
C GLU A 1 -2.75 34.25 50.89
N GLY A 2 -2.24 34.85 49.83
CA GLY A 2 -2.10 36.30 49.67
C GLY A 2 -2.06 36.57 48.18
N GLU A 3 -2.77 37.58 47.71
CA GLU A 3 -2.67 37.99 46.30
C GLU A 3 -1.22 38.40 46.01
N PRO A 4 -0.61 37.89 44.93
CA PRO A 4 0.75 38.28 44.56
C PRO A 4 0.79 39.80 44.29
N PRO A 5 1.86 40.50 44.72
CA PRO A 5 1.99 41.94 44.48
C PRO A 5 1.93 42.26 42.98
N ALA A 6 1.23 43.33 42.61
CA ALA A 6 1.17 43.80 41.22
C ALA A 6 2.54 44.29 40.70
N GLU A 7 3.41 44.71 41.62
CA GLU A 7 4.77 45.19 41.36
C GLU A 7 5.73 44.64 42.42
N LEU A 8 6.94 44.26 41.98
CA LEU A 8 8.01 43.79 42.85
C LEU A 8 9.31 44.41 42.33
N ASP A 9 9.95 45.31 43.08
CA ASP A 9 11.24 45.95 42.77
C ASP A 9 11.43 46.39 41.29
N GLY A 10 10.46 47.14 40.74
CA GLY A 10 10.54 47.66 39.36
C GLY A 10 10.17 46.66 38.26
N PHE A 11 9.75 45.44 38.63
CA PHE A 11 9.17 44.46 37.71
C PHE A 11 7.65 44.56 37.75
N THR A 12 7.04 44.59 36.57
CA THR A 12 5.58 44.59 36.38
C THR A 12 5.10 43.17 36.10
N GLN A 13 3.94 42.81 36.65
CA GLN A 13 3.35 41.50 36.41
C GLN A 13 3.03 41.32 34.92
N ILE A 14 3.43 40.17 34.36
CA ILE A 14 3.11 39.81 32.98
C ILE A 14 1.59 39.63 32.85
N PRO A 15 0.90 40.33 31.93
CA PRO A 15 -0.53 40.15 31.73
C PRO A 15 -0.86 38.76 31.17
N GLN A 16 -2.01 38.20 31.55
CA GLN A 16 -2.40 36.81 31.23
C GLN A 16 -2.31 36.48 29.72
N ASN A 17 -2.60 37.44 28.85
CA ASN A 17 -2.53 37.27 27.39
C ASN A 17 -1.11 37.09 26.84
N ARG A 18 -0.08 37.57 27.55
CA ARG A 18 1.34 37.39 27.23
C ARG A 18 1.92 36.12 27.86
N LEU A 19 1.32 35.66 28.95
CA LEU A 19 1.80 34.52 29.73
C LEU A 19 1.79 33.20 28.94
N LEU A 20 0.84 33.04 28.00
CA LEU A 20 0.78 31.91 27.06
C LEU A 20 1.97 31.87 26.09
N VAL A 21 2.47 33.05 25.67
CA VAL A 21 3.61 33.15 24.75
C VAL A 21 4.91 32.83 25.48
N GLU A 22 5.02 33.25 26.73
CA GLU A 22 6.21 33.07 27.56
C GLU A 22 6.21 31.74 28.35
N LEU A 23 5.12 30.95 28.31
CA LEU A 23 4.94 29.76 29.14
C LEU A 23 6.07 28.74 28.98
N THR A 24 6.54 28.54 27.74
CA THR A 24 7.66 27.64 27.45
C THR A 24 8.94 28.10 28.16
N ALA A 25 9.26 29.40 28.08
CA ALA A 25 10.43 29.98 28.74
C ALA A 25 10.30 29.94 30.27
N LEU A 26 9.12 30.29 30.79
CA LEU A 26 8.83 30.28 32.23
C LEU A 26 8.89 28.86 32.83
N SER A 27 8.40 27.85 32.10
CA SER A 27 8.43 26.45 32.55
C SER A 27 9.83 25.83 32.58
N ALA A 28 10.79 26.42 31.86
CA ALA A 28 12.19 26.00 31.89
C ALA A 28 12.95 26.55 33.12
N LEU A 29 12.40 27.57 33.79
CA LEU A 29 13.01 28.17 34.97
C LEU A 29 12.84 27.25 36.19
N ARG A 30 13.94 27.03 36.90
CA ARG A 30 14.01 26.32 38.17
C ARG A 30 14.33 27.31 39.28
N PHE A 31 13.57 27.29 40.36
CA PHE A 31 13.72 28.21 41.50
C PHE A 31 13.90 27.39 42.78
N GLY A 32 14.84 27.75 43.65
CA GLY A 32 15.09 27.05 44.91
C GLY A 32 16.54 26.55 45.05
N VAL A 33 16.84 25.87 46.16
CA VAL A 33 18.13 25.20 46.40
C VAL A 33 18.12 23.86 45.65
N GLU A 34 19.26 23.36 45.16
CA GLU A 34 19.34 22.27 44.16
C GLU A 34 18.39 21.07 44.41
N ASP A 35 18.29 20.57 45.64
CA ASP A 35 17.45 19.42 46.00
C ASP A 35 15.95 19.74 46.23
N ASP A 36 15.57 21.01 46.19
CA ASP A 36 14.20 21.50 46.46
C ASP A 36 13.73 22.52 45.40
N SER A 37 14.14 22.29 44.14
CA SER A 37 13.79 23.19 43.04
C SER A 37 12.31 23.07 42.62
N PHE A 38 11.65 24.22 42.49
CA PHE A 38 10.31 24.41 41.96
C PHE A 38 10.38 24.82 40.50
N GLN A 39 9.38 24.41 39.72
CA GLN A 39 9.20 24.83 38.33
C GLN A 39 7.78 25.34 38.12
N VAL A 40 7.63 26.31 37.22
CA VAL A 40 6.31 26.80 36.82
C VAL A 40 5.57 25.68 36.09
N SER A 41 4.33 25.40 36.51
CA SER A 41 3.50 24.36 35.90
C SER A 41 3.12 24.75 34.47
N GLN A 42 3.30 23.81 33.54
CA GLN A 42 2.78 23.97 32.17
C GLN A 42 1.27 23.69 32.09
N GLN A 43 0.70 23.07 33.12
CA GLN A 43 -0.70 22.63 33.12
C GLN A 43 -1.63 23.57 33.91
N GLN A 44 -1.08 24.35 34.85
CA GLN A 44 -1.85 25.27 35.69
C GLN A 44 -1.17 26.64 35.76
N PHE A 45 -1.86 27.68 35.27
CA PHE A 45 -1.35 29.05 35.32
C PHE A 45 -1.27 29.57 36.76
N GLY A 46 -0.20 30.32 37.06
CA GLY A 46 0.02 30.91 38.39
C GLY A 46 0.48 29.92 39.46
N VAL A 47 0.76 28.67 39.09
CA VAL A 47 1.23 27.63 40.01
C VAL A 47 2.69 27.28 39.70
N ALA A 48 3.53 27.30 40.73
CA ALA A 48 4.83 26.65 40.72
C ALA A 48 4.77 25.41 41.62
N ALA A 49 5.31 24.29 41.16
CA ALA A 49 5.28 23.02 41.87
C ALA A 49 6.66 22.35 41.85
N LYS A 50 6.90 21.51 42.86
CA LYS A 50 8.05 20.61 42.88
C LYS A 50 7.73 19.40 42.01
N TYR A 51 8.58 19.10 41.04
CA TYR A 51 8.48 17.87 40.25
C TYR A 51 9.27 16.78 40.97
N GLU A 52 8.56 15.74 41.41
CA GLU A 52 9.18 14.56 41.98
C GLU A 52 9.21 13.44 40.95
N GLN A 53 10.31 12.68 40.94
CA GLN A 53 10.43 11.49 40.11
C GLN A 53 9.39 10.45 40.56
N LEU A 54 8.40 10.17 39.72
CA LEU A 54 7.31 9.25 40.05
C LEU A 54 7.78 7.78 40.12
N TYR A 55 8.72 7.38 39.27
CA TYR A 55 9.19 5.99 39.17
C TYR A 55 10.71 5.89 39.36
N VAL A 56 11.15 4.96 40.19
CA VAL A 56 12.57 4.65 40.40
C VAL A 56 12.89 3.27 39.85
N TYR A 57 13.92 3.19 39.02
CA TYR A 57 14.40 1.93 38.45
C TYR A 57 15.45 1.30 39.36
N ASP A 58 15.26 0.02 39.67
CA ASP A 58 16.24 -0.81 40.36
C ASP A 58 16.94 -1.74 39.34
N PRO A 59 18.22 -1.52 39.01
CA PRO A 59 18.96 -2.35 38.07
C PRO A 59 19.24 -3.78 38.54
N ALA A 60 19.26 -4.03 39.86
CA ALA A 60 19.57 -5.35 40.40
C ALA A 60 18.35 -6.28 40.35
N ALA A 61 17.16 -5.72 40.58
CA ALA A 61 15.90 -6.44 40.50
C ALA A 61 15.21 -6.36 39.12
N ASP A 62 15.68 -5.46 38.25
CA ASP A 62 15.05 -5.10 36.97
C ASP A 62 13.57 -4.70 37.16
N THR A 63 13.32 -3.73 38.04
CA THR A 63 11.96 -3.28 38.39
C THR A 63 11.83 -1.77 38.41
N LEU A 64 10.62 -1.27 38.14
CA LEU A 64 10.23 0.12 38.37
C LEU A 64 9.30 0.20 39.58
N THR A 65 9.61 1.04 40.56
CA THR A 65 8.75 1.27 41.72
C THR A 65 8.13 2.66 41.65
N ASN A 66 6.79 2.74 41.75
CA ASN A 66 6.10 4.02 41.90
C ASN A 66 6.32 4.57 43.31
N ARG A 67 6.91 5.76 43.44
CA ARG A 67 7.24 6.36 44.74
C ARG A 67 6.03 6.82 45.56
N GLN A 68 4.90 7.09 44.91
CA GLN A 68 3.68 7.56 45.58
C GLN A 68 2.85 6.39 46.12
N THR A 69 2.72 5.32 45.32
CA THR A 69 1.85 4.17 45.67
C THR A 69 2.64 2.99 46.23
N GLY A 70 3.96 2.94 46.04
CA GLY A 70 4.80 1.79 46.38
C GLY A 70 4.64 0.59 45.44
N VAL A 71 3.81 0.70 44.39
CA VAL A 71 3.58 -0.40 43.44
C VAL A 71 4.84 -0.68 42.62
N VAL A 72 5.21 -1.96 42.56
CA VAL A 72 6.37 -2.45 41.82
C VAL A 72 5.92 -3.04 40.48
N TYR A 73 6.59 -2.63 39.41
CA TYR A 73 6.34 -3.07 38.04
C TYR A 73 7.55 -3.85 37.53
N ARG A 74 7.27 -4.96 36.85
CA ARG A 74 8.27 -5.86 36.25
C ARG A 74 8.18 -5.85 34.73
N PRO A 75 9.28 -6.09 34.01
CA PRO A 75 9.27 -6.14 32.55
C PRO A 75 8.58 -7.43 32.10
N VAL A 76 7.41 -7.29 31.48
CA VAL A 76 6.63 -8.40 30.92
C VAL A 76 6.24 -8.05 29.49
N ASN A 77 6.71 -8.84 28.52
CA ASN A 77 6.38 -8.72 27.09
C ASN A 77 6.49 -7.29 26.53
N GLY A 78 7.53 -6.55 26.93
CA GLY A 78 7.75 -5.18 26.44
C GLY A 78 6.93 -4.12 27.17
N THR A 79 6.35 -4.43 28.32
CA THR A 79 5.65 -3.46 29.18
C THR A 79 6.08 -3.61 30.63
N TRP A 80 6.08 -2.51 31.38
CA TRP A 80 6.25 -2.56 32.83
C TRP A 80 4.90 -2.87 33.46
N THR A 81 4.76 -4.08 34.02
CA THR A 81 3.49 -4.64 34.49
C THR A 81 3.57 -4.92 35.98
N ALA A 82 2.61 -4.42 36.75
CA ALA A 82 2.46 -4.74 38.17
C ALA A 82 1.72 -6.08 38.37
N ASP A 83 1.73 -6.59 39.60
CA ASP A 83 1.13 -7.89 39.93
C ASP A 83 -0.41 -7.90 39.78
N ASP A 84 -1.06 -6.74 39.76
CA ASP A 84 -2.48 -6.57 39.48
C ASP A 84 -2.82 -6.48 37.97
N GLY A 85 -1.80 -6.54 37.11
CA GLY A 85 -1.92 -6.44 35.66
C GLY A 85 -1.92 -5.01 35.11
N SER A 86 -1.80 -3.98 35.96
CA SER A 86 -1.67 -2.60 35.50
C SER A 86 -0.33 -2.38 34.80
N THR A 87 -0.34 -1.62 33.69
CA THR A 87 0.85 -1.40 32.86
C THR A 87 1.22 0.07 32.77
N ILE A 88 2.52 0.37 32.76
CA ILE A 88 3.04 1.71 32.44
C ILE A 88 3.19 1.85 30.92
N GLN A 89 2.71 2.97 30.37
CA GLN A 89 2.93 3.38 28.99
C GLN A 89 3.90 4.57 28.95
N PRO A 90 4.81 4.65 27.96
CA PRO A 90 4.98 3.72 26.85
C PRO A 90 5.70 2.41 27.26
N GLY A 91 5.48 1.35 26.48
CA GLY A 91 6.27 0.11 26.55
C GLY A 91 7.66 0.23 25.91
N PHE A 92 8.37 -0.90 25.79
CA PHE A 92 9.70 -1.04 25.20
C PHE A 92 9.76 -2.26 24.25
N MET A 93 10.72 -2.23 23.32
CA MET A 93 10.89 -3.31 22.35
C MET A 93 11.52 -4.55 22.99
N VAL A 94 10.99 -5.73 22.65
CA VAL A 94 11.50 -7.02 23.09
C VAL A 94 11.68 -7.98 21.92
N THR A 95 12.63 -8.90 22.04
CA THR A 95 12.78 -9.98 21.07
C THR A 95 11.73 -11.06 21.33
N ILE A 96 10.91 -11.34 20.33
CA ILE A 96 9.78 -12.29 20.42
C ILE A 96 9.98 -13.54 19.54
N GLY A 97 11.19 -13.74 19.00
CA GLY A 97 11.53 -14.91 18.18
C GLY A 97 10.60 -15.05 16.95
N SER A 98 10.03 -16.24 16.78
CA SER A 98 9.14 -16.57 15.65
C SER A 98 7.67 -16.25 15.88
N TYR A 99 7.30 -15.61 16.99
CA TYR A 99 5.91 -15.41 17.42
C TYR A 99 5.02 -14.80 16.32
N ASN A 100 5.48 -13.72 15.68
CA ASN A 100 4.70 -13.04 14.63
C ASN A 100 4.47 -13.90 13.39
N TYR A 101 5.44 -14.75 13.03
CA TYR A 101 5.28 -15.69 11.93
C TYR A 101 4.25 -16.77 12.27
N MET A 102 4.34 -17.34 13.47
CA MET A 102 3.42 -18.39 13.92
C MET A 102 1.99 -17.89 14.04
N ARG A 103 1.80 -16.66 14.53
CA ARG A 103 0.49 -16.04 14.72
C ARG A 103 -0.37 -16.06 13.46
N LEU A 104 0.20 -15.81 12.29
CA LEU A 104 -0.52 -15.89 11.01
C LEU A 104 -1.11 -17.29 10.75
N PHE A 105 -0.39 -18.34 11.17
CA PHE A 105 -0.79 -19.73 11.00
C PHE A 105 -1.56 -20.29 12.18
N THR A 106 -1.60 -19.64 13.34
CA THR A 106 -2.32 -20.15 14.52
C THR A 106 -3.62 -19.39 14.78
N ASP A 107 -3.71 -18.12 14.40
CA ASP A 107 -4.87 -17.26 14.63
C ASP A 107 -5.77 -17.20 13.38
N PRO A 108 -6.97 -17.83 13.40
CA PRO A 108 -7.89 -17.79 12.27
C PRO A 108 -8.31 -16.38 11.88
N ALA A 109 -8.40 -15.47 12.87
CA ALA A 109 -8.88 -14.11 12.65
C ALA A 109 -7.90 -13.26 11.82
N LEU A 110 -6.64 -13.70 11.70
CA LEU A 110 -5.61 -13.09 10.85
C LEU A 110 -5.38 -13.89 9.58
N ARG A 111 -5.46 -15.22 9.67
CA ARG A 111 -5.28 -16.11 8.52
C ARG A 111 -6.33 -15.89 7.45
N GLU A 112 -7.60 -15.79 7.85
CA GLU A 112 -8.72 -15.67 6.90
C GLU A 112 -8.61 -14.41 6.03
N PRO A 113 -8.45 -13.19 6.59
CA PRO A 113 -8.23 -12.00 5.78
C PRO A 113 -6.98 -12.09 4.90
N PHE A 114 -5.88 -12.63 5.44
CA PHE A 114 -4.63 -12.78 4.69
C PHE A 114 -4.83 -13.66 3.45
N VAL A 115 -5.52 -14.80 3.57
CA VAL A 115 -5.78 -15.69 2.44
C VAL A 115 -6.68 -15.03 1.39
N MET A 116 -7.72 -14.30 1.82
CA MET A 116 -8.60 -13.57 0.89
C MET A 116 -7.83 -12.49 0.12
N VAL A 117 -6.99 -11.72 0.82
CA VAL A 117 -6.12 -10.69 0.23
C VAL A 117 -5.08 -11.32 -0.69
N PHE A 118 -4.48 -12.45 -0.31
CA PHE A 118 -3.53 -13.19 -1.15
C PHE A 118 -4.15 -13.64 -2.47
N ILE A 119 -5.33 -14.28 -2.41
CA ILE A 119 -6.07 -14.71 -3.60
C ILE A 119 -6.37 -13.51 -4.50
N TRP A 120 -6.88 -12.42 -3.92
CA TRP A 120 -7.14 -11.21 -4.69
C TRP A 120 -5.86 -10.61 -5.28
N THR A 121 -4.74 -10.60 -4.56
CA THR A 121 -3.45 -10.08 -5.05
C THR A 121 -2.97 -10.85 -6.27
N VAL A 122 -3.04 -12.19 -6.23
CA VAL A 122 -2.68 -13.05 -7.37
C VAL A 122 -3.62 -12.82 -8.55
N LEU A 123 -4.94 -12.78 -8.30
CA LEU A 123 -5.93 -12.52 -9.34
C LEU A 123 -5.79 -11.12 -9.95
N PHE A 124 -5.58 -10.10 -9.13
CA PHE A 124 -5.36 -8.73 -9.58
C PHE A 124 -4.13 -8.65 -10.47
N ALA A 125 -3.01 -9.24 -10.05
CA ALA A 125 -1.78 -9.25 -10.84
C ALA A 125 -1.96 -10.00 -12.17
N ALA A 126 -2.53 -11.21 -12.13
CA ALA A 126 -2.75 -12.02 -13.32
C ALA A 126 -3.74 -11.36 -14.29
N LEU A 127 -4.88 -10.86 -13.80
CA LEU A 127 -5.88 -10.17 -14.61
C LEU A 127 -5.32 -8.89 -15.20
N SER A 128 -4.55 -8.11 -14.43
CA SER A 128 -3.92 -6.88 -14.92
C SER A 128 -2.96 -7.15 -16.07
N VAL A 129 -2.10 -8.17 -15.95
CA VAL A 129 -1.22 -8.60 -17.05
C VAL A 129 -2.05 -9.08 -18.24
N PHE A 130 -3.06 -9.93 -18.00
CA PHE A 130 -3.89 -10.47 -19.06
C PHE A 130 -4.61 -9.40 -19.87
N ILE A 131 -5.31 -8.46 -19.21
CA ILE A 131 -6.09 -7.43 -19.90
C ILE A 131 -5.19 -6.42 -20.61
N THR A 132 -4.06 -6.02 -20.00
CA THR A 132 -3.12 -5.07 -20.60
C THR A 132 -2.36 -5.69 -21.77
N PHE A 133 -1.94 -6.96 -21.64
CA PHE A 133 -1.28 -7.69 -22.73
C PHE A 133 -2.24 -7.94 -23.89
N SER A 134 -3.48 -8.34 -23.62
CA SER A 134 -4.49 -8.60 -24.64
C SER A 134 -4.80 -7.33 -25.44
N LEU A 135 -5.09 -6.22 -24.75
CA LEU A 135 -5.37 -4.95 -25.42
C LEU A 135 -4.12 -4.36 -26.09
N GLY A 136 -2.96 -4.43 -25.43
CA GLY A 136 -1.68 -3.96 -25.98
C GLY A 136 -1.30 -4.71 -27.26
N THR A 137 -1.51 -6.03 -27.29
CA THR A 137 -1.26 -6.88 -28.47
C THR A 137 -2.25 -6.58 -29.58
N LEU A 138 -3.54 -6.46 -29.27
CA LEU A 138 -4.57 -6.08 -30.24
C LEU A 138 -4.22 -4.75 -30.90
N LEU A 139 -3.88 -3.74 -30.10
CA LEU A 139 -3.49 -2.43 -30.61
C LEU A 139 -2.17 -2.52 -31.40
N ALA A 140 -1.18 -3.26 -30.92
CA ALA A 140 0.09 -3.44 -31.64
C ALA A 140 -0.14 -3.98 -33.06
N ILE A 141 -0.96 -5.02 -33.20
CA ILE A 141 -1.30 -5.62 -34.50
C ILE A 141 -2.08 -4.62 -35.38
N VAL A 142 -3.11 -3.98 -34.83
CA VAL A 142 -3.94 -3.01 -35.59
C VAL A 142 -3.11 -1.82 -36.07
N PHE A 143 -2.22 -1.31 -35.23
CA PHE A 143 -1.35 -0.18 -35.55
C PHE A 143 -0.06 -0.60 -36.26
N ASP A 144 0.12 -1.89 -36.60
CA ASP A 144 1.25 -2.33 -37.41
C ASP A 144 0.99 -2.28 -38.92
N VAL A 145 -0.28 -2.20 -39.32
CA VAL A 145 -0.71 -2.14 -40.72
C VAL A 145 -0.05 -0.96 -41.47
N PRO A 146 0.71 -1.20 -42.55
CA PRO A 146 1.46 -0.15 -43.27
C PRO A 146 0.60 0.98 -43.84
N GLU A 147 -0.63 0.66 -44.24
CA GLU A 147 -1.54 1.56 -44.96
C GLU A 147 -2.35 2.49 -44.03
N MET A 148 -2.15 2.41 -42.72
CA MET A 148 -2.96 3.17 -41.76
C MET A 148 -2.65 4.68 -41.79
N PRO A 149 -3.63 5.55 -42.05
CA PRO A 149 -3.42 6.99 -42.04
C PRO A 149 -3.13 7.48 -40.61
N PHE A 150 -2.26 8.49 -40.49
CA PHE A 150 -1.86 9.11 -39.21
C PHE A 150 -1.26 8.14 -38.17
N ARG A 151 -0.76 6.97 -38.58
CA ARG A 151 -0.17 5.94 -37.71
C ARG A 151 0.76 6.51 -36.64
N ARG A 152 1.67 7.43 -36.99
CA ARG A 152 2.61 8.04 -36.03
C ARG A 152 1.90 8.83 -34.93
N VAL A 153 0.89 9.62 -35.29
CA VAL A 153 0.14 10.45 -34.33
C VAL A 153 -0.66 9.55 -33.40
N LEU A 154 -1.40 8.57 -33.95
CA LEU A 154 -2.21 7.65 -33.15
C LEU A 154 -1.36 6.83 -32.18
N ARG A 155 -0.20 6.32 -32.62
CA ARG A 155 0.76 5.63 -31.74
C ARG A 155 1.24 6.54 -30.61
N SER A 156 1.57 7.80 -30.89
CA SER A 156 1.99 8.74 -29.85
C SER A 156 0.87 9.03 -28.83
N LEU A 157 -0.38 9.17 -29.28
CA LEU A 157 -1.53 9.39 -28.39
C LEU A 157 -1.75 8.21 -27.44
N LEU A 158 -1.52 6.97 -27.90
CA LEU A 158 -1.62 5.78 -27.05
C LEU A 158 -0.59 5.74 -25.93
N LEU A 159 0.51 6.49 -26.03
CA LEU A 159 1.56 6.54 -24.99
C LEU A 159 1.26 7.55 -23.87
N ILE A 160 0.31 8.46 -24.08
CA ILE A 160 -0.05 9.51 -23.11
C ILE A 160 -0.36 8.94 -21.71
N PRO A 161 -1.15 7.86 -21.55
CA PRO A 161 -1.47 7.33 -20.23
C PRO A 161 -0.25 6.93 -19.39
N TYR A 162 0.80 6.43 -20.05
CA TYR A 162 2.04 6.01 -19.40
C TYR A 162 3.00 7.17 -19.14
N ALA A 163 2.90 8.25 -19.91
CA ALA A 163 3.70 9.46 -19.70
C ALA A 163 3.28 10.24 -18.44
N ILE A 164 2.02 10.09 -18.00
CA ILE A 164 1.49 10.79 -16.82
C ILE A 164 1.67 9.90 -15.57
N PRO A 165 2.28 10.41 -14.48
CA PRO A 165 2.46 9.64 -13.25
C PRO A 165 1.14 9.10 -12.69
N ALA A 166 1.14 7.85 -12.24
CA ALA A 166 -0.04 7.20 -11.64
C ALA A 166 -0.59 7.98 -10.43
N PHE A 167 0.27 8.68 -9.68
CA PHE A 167 -0.14 9.51 -8.55
C PHE A 167 -1.11 10.64 -8.94
N VAL A 168 -1.04 11.12 -10.18
CA VAL A 168 -1.97 12.13 -10.73
C VAL A 168 -3.13 11.46 -11.43
N SER A 169 -2.85 10.43 -12.25
CA SER A 169 -3.85 9.77 -13.07
C SER A 169 -4.94 9.04 -12.26
N VAL A 170 -4.57 8.37 -11.16
CA VAL A 170 -5.53 7.58 -10.38
C VAL A 170 -6.59 8.46 -9.70
N PRO A 171 -6.24 9.56 -8.98
CA PRO A 171 -7.25 10.47 -8.44
C PRO A 171 -8.16 11.11 -9.50
N VAL A 172 -7.65 11.37 -10.71
CA VAL A 172 -8.49 11.83 -11.82
C VAL A 172 -9.53 10.77 -12.18
N TRP A 173 -9.13 9.50 -12.31
CA TRP A 173 -10.05 8.39 -12.50
C TRP A 173 -11.06 8.24 -11.36
N VAL A 174 -10.65 8.45 -10.11
CA VAL A 174 -11.55 8.46 -8.95
C VAL A 174 -12.65 9.52 -9.12
N GLY A 175 -12.28 10.73 -9.56
CA GLY A 175 -13.23 11.78 -9.87
C GLY A 175 -14.16 11.41 -11.04
N LEU A 176 -13.63 10.82 -12.11
CA LEU A 176 -14.40 10.38 -13.28
C LEU A 176 -15.41 9.28 -12.95
N LEU A 177 -15.05 8.36 -12.05
CA LEU A 177 -15.88 7.25 -11.57
C LEU A 177 -16.80 7.66 -10.42
N ASN A 178 -16.80 8.92 -9.98
CA ASN A 178 -17.68 9.38 -8.92
C ASN A 178 -19.16 9.06 -9.27
N PRO A 179 -19.94 8.41 -8.38
CA PRO A 179 -21.32 8.00 -8.71
C PRO A 179 -22.28 9.17 -8.95
N GLU A 180 -22.05 10.32 -8.30
CA GLU A 180 -22.97 11.47 -8.29
C GLU A 180 -22.67 12.48 -9.40
N PHE A 181 -21.40 12.76 -9.68
CA PHE A 181 -21.03 13.80 -10.65
C PHE A 181 -19.93 13.36 -11.64
N GLY A 182 -19.43 12.13 -11.53
CA GLY A 182 -18.39 11.61 -12.40
C GLY A 182 -18.88 11.41 -13.83
N VAL A 183 -18.11 11.91 -14.80
CA VAL A 183 -18.49 11.86 -16.23
C VAL A 183 -18.71 10.43 -16.71
N VAL A 184 -17.91 9.47 -16.25
CA VAL A 184 -18.05 8.06 -16.64
C VAL A 184 -19.33 7.47 -16.09
N SER A 185 -19.60 7.67 -14.79
CA SER A 185 -20.82 7.18 -14.15
C SER A 185 -22.08 7.81 -14.75
N GLN A 186 -22.05 9.11 -15.06
CA GLN A 186 -23.17 9.82 -15.69
C GLN A 186 -23.41 9.36 -17.14
N ALA A 187 -22.34 9.11 -17.91
CA ALA A 187 -22.46 8.53 -19.25
C ALA A 187 -23.05 7.11 -19.22
N ILE A 188 -22.69 6.29 -18.23
CA ILE A 188 -23.29 4.96 -18.08
C ILE A 188 -24.77 5.09 -17.69
N LYS A 189 -25.12 6.00 -16.77
CA LYS A 189 -26.52 6.26 -16.39
C LYS A 189 -27.36 6.69 -17.59
N SER A 190 -26.84 7.57 -18.45
CA SER A 190 -27.61 8.05 -19.61
C SER A 190 -27.90 6.95 -20.63
N VAL A 191 -26.98 6.01 -20.83
CA VAL A 191 -27.14 4.91 -21.80
C VAL A 191 -27.94 3.73 -21.21
N THR A 192 -27.84 3.49 -19.90
CA THR A 192 -28.48 2.33 -19.24
C THR A 192 -29.83 2.65 -18.59
N GLY A 193 -30.32 3.88 -18.72
CA GLY A 193 -31.62 4.28 -18.15
C GLY A 193 -31.58 4.58 -16.65
N GLY A 194 -30.47 5.10 -16.14
CA GLY A 194 -30.32 5.61 -14.77
C GLY A 194 -29.45 4.75 -13.84
N TRP A 195 -28.90 3.64 -14.33
CA TRP A 195 -28.04 2.76 -13.55
C TRP A 195 -26.55 3.06 -13.77
N SER A 196 -25.70 2.85 -12.76
CA SER A 196 -24.25 2.83 -12.93
C SER A 196 -23.65 1.89 -11.89
N PRO A 197 -22.52 1.22 -12.21
CA PRO A 197 -21.76 0.47 -11.22
C PRO A 197 -21.48 1.26 -9.96
N ALA A 198 -21.58 0.58 -8.82
CA ALA A 198 -21.26 1.13 -7.51
C ALA A 198 -19.74 1.06 -7.27
N TRP A 199 -18.97 1.82 -8.05
CA TRP A 199 -17.51 1.73 -8.16
C TRP A 199 -16.76 1.70 -6.83
N PHE A 200 -17.27 2.30 -5.76
CA PHE A 200 -16.57 2.35 -4.47
C PHE A 200 -17.23 1.53 -3.37
N ALA A 201 -18.53 1.25 -3.49
CA ALA A 201 -19.33 0.65 -2.44
C ALA A 201 -19.52 -0.86 -2.61
N ASP A 202 -19.59 -1.35 -3.85
CA ASP A 202 -19.74 -2.76 -4.14
C ASP A 202 -18.35 -3.43 -4.33
N PRO A 203 -18.04 -4.54 -3.63
CA PRO A 203 -16.75 -5.22 -3.75
C PRO A 203 -16.37 -5.66 -5.15
N PHE A 204 -17.34 -6.08 -5.96
CA PHE A 204 -17.08 -6.54 -7.32
C PHE A 204 -16.77 -5.34 -8.23
N TRP A 205 -17.60 -4.31 -8.21
CA TRP A 205 -17.40 -3.12 -9.03
C TRP A 205 -16.16 -2.31 -8.63
N ALA A 206 -15.77 -2.32 -7.36
CA ALA A 206 -14.50 -1.74 -6.92
C ALA A 206 -13.29 -2.44 -7.53
N LYS A 207 -13.31 -3.79 -7.57
CA LYS A 207 -12.28 -4.58 -8.24
C LYS A 207 -12.24 -4.31 -9.75
N VAL A 208 -13.40 -4.22 -10.39
CA VAL A 208 -13.51 -3.88 -11.81
C VAL A 208 -12.97 -2.47 -12.09
N GLY A 209 -13.30 -1.49 -11.22
CA GLY A 209 -12.80 -0.12 -11.34
C GLY A 209 -11.28 -0.04 -11.30
N ILE A 210 -10.64 -0.75 -10.37
CA ILE A 210 -9.18 -0.84 -10.28
C ILE A 210 -8.58 -1.49 -11.53
N LEU A 211 -9.16 -2.60 -12.01
CA LEU A 211 -8.69 -3.26 -13.23
C LEU A 211 -8.84 -2.37 -14.47
N LEU A 212 -9.88 -1.54 -14.54
CA LEU A 212 -10.08 -0.57 -15.62
C LEU A 212 -9.02 0.53 -15.60
N ILE A 213 -8.70 1.06 -14.42
CA ILE A 213 -7.62 2.05 -14.27
C ILE A 213 -6.27 1.41 -14.61
N GLN A 214 -6.03 0.19 -14.14
CA GLN A 214 -4.80 -0.55 -14.43
C GLN A 214 -4.67 -0.90 -15.91
N LEU A 215 -5.77 -1.22 -16.59
CA LEU A 215 -5.81 -1.39 -18.04
C LEU A 215 -5.35 -0.11 -18.75
N TRP A 216 -5.89 1.05 -18.37
CA TRP A 216 -5.53 2.33 -18.97
C TRP A 216 -4.06 2.71 -18.73
N LEU A 217 -3.55 2.49 -17.51
CA LEU A 217 -2.15 2.78 -17.15
C LEU A 217 -1.16 1.80 -17.78
N GLY A 218 -1.48 0.50 -17.80
CA GLY A 218 -0.57 -0.56 -18.21
C GLY A 218 -0.61 -0.90 -19.70
N MET A 219 -1.70 -0.58 -20.41
CA MET A 219 -1.82 -0.86 -21.84
C MET A 219 -0.68 -0.26 -22.67
N PRO A 220 -0.25 1.01 -22.49
CA PRO A 220 0.77 1.58 -23.36
C PRO A 220 2.13 0.88 -23.23
N TYR A 221 2.47 0.41 -22.02
CA TYR A 221 3.67 -0.39 -21.78
C TYR A 221 3.65 -1.68 -22.60
N MET A 222 2.53 -2.43 -22.53
CA MET A 222 2.37 -3.67 -23.30
C MET A 222 2.34 -3.40 -24.81
N PHE A 223 1.69 -2.32 -25.24
CA PHE A 223 1.68 -1.88 -26.63
C PHE A 223 3.11 -1.65 -27.16
N ILE A 224 3.96 -0.93 -26.42
CA ILE A 224 5.35 -0.67 -26.83
C ILE A 224 6.13 -1.98 -26.96
N ILE A 225 6.09 -2.81 -25.93
CA ILE A 225 6.87 -4.06 -25.88
C ILE A 225 6.43 -5.02 -26.97
N VAL A 226 5.12 -5.21 -27.13
CA VAL A 226 4.60 -6.11 -28.16
C VAL A 226 4.89 -5.56 -29.55
N THR A 227 4.80 -4.25 -29.78
CA THR A 227 5.17 -3.69 -31.09
C THR A 227 6.65 -3.94 -31.42
N GLY A 228 7.55 -3.78 -30.44
CA GLY A 228 8.97 -4.10 -30.65
C GLY A 228 9.21 -5.60 -30.89
N ALA A 229 8.52 -6.47 -30.15
CA ALA A 229 8.63 -7.91 -30.30
C ALA A 229 8.09 -8.41 -31.66
N LEU A 230 6.95 -7.89 -32.12
CA LEU A 230 6.38 -8.22 -33.43
C LEU A 230 7.36 -7.90 -34.57
N GLN A 231 8.13 -6.81 -34.47
CA GLN A 231 9.12 -6.42 -35.47
C GLN A 231 10.34 -7.36 -35.53
N SER A 232 10.58 -8.15 -34.48
CA SER A 232 11.67 -9.12 -34.42
C SER A 232 11.27 -10.51 -34.95
N LEU A 233 9.98 -10.73 -35.21
CA LEU A 233 9.50 -12.02 -35.69
C LEU A 233 9.95 -12.25 -37.14
N PRO A 234 10.45 -13.44 -37.46
CA PRO A 234 10.92 -13.75 -38.81
C PRO A 234 9.74 -13.73 -39.80
N THR A 235 9.91 -13.10 -40.95
CA THR A 235 8.81 -12.86 -41.91
C THR A 235 8.54 -14.06 -42.83
N ASP A 236 9.53 -14.93 -43.02
CA ASP A 236 9.48 -16.14 -43.84
C ASP A 236 8.42 -17.15 -43.37
N VAL A 237 8.24 -17.33 -42.05
CA VAL A 237 7.16 -18.15 -41.49
C VAL A 237 5.76 -17.61 -41.81
N TYR A 238 5.62 -16.29 -41.96
CA TYR A 238 4.35 -15.69 -42.37
C TYR A 238 4.08 -15.89 -43.87
N GLU A 239 5.12 -15.75 -44.71
CA GLU A 239 5.03 -16.04 -46.15
C GLU A 239 4.72 -17.51 -46.43
N ALA A 240 5.35 -18.43 -45.69
CA ALA A 240 5.03 -19.86 -45.78
C ALA A 240 3.57 -20.14 -45.39
N ALA A 241 3.08 -19.51 -44.31
CA ALA A 241 1.68 -19.64 -43.91
C ALA A 241 0.70 -19.07 -44.93
N ASP A 242 1.07 -18.01 -45.66
CA ASP A 242 0.29 -17.50 -46.79
C ASP A 242 0.20 -18.51 -47.94
N LEU A 243 1.31 -19.16 -48.28
CA LEU A 243 1.34 -20.22 -49.30
C LEU A 243 0.47 -21.43 -48.91
N ASP A 244 0.41 -21.76 -47.63
CA ASP A 244 -0.44 -22.82 -47.07
C ASP A 244 -1.92 -22.39 -46.91
N GLY A 245 -2.27 -21.15 -47.27
CA GLY A 245 -3.64 -20.64 -47.21
C GLY A 245 -4.14 -20.39 -45.79
N ALA A 246 -3.25 -20.16 -44.82
CA ALA A 246 -3.62 -19.88 -43.44
C ALA A 246 -4.34 -18.53 -43.33
N ASN A 247 -5.54 -18.55 -42.74
CA ASN A 247 -6.28 -17.32 -42.46
C ASN A 247 -5.63 -16.51 -41.31
N PRO A 248 -5.97 -15.22 -41.13
CA PRO A 248 -5.37 -14.37 -40.10
C PRO A 248 -5.50 -14.90 -38.66
N TRP A 249 -6.60 -15.57 -38.33
CA TRP A 249 -6.81 -16.17 -37.01
C TRP A 249 -5.87 -17.34 -36.76
N ASN A 250 -5.69 -18.20 -37.76
CA ASN A 250 -4.78 -19.33 -37.71
C ASN A 250 -3.34 -18.84 -37.56
N LYS A 251 -2.94 -17.81 -38.31
CA LYS A 251 -1.61 -17.18 -38.16
C LYS A 251 -1.42 -16.59 -36.76
N PHE A 252 -2.43 -15.90 -36.23
CA PHE A 252 -2.34 -15.32 -34.89
C PHE A 252 -2.13 -16.39 -33.81
N TYR A 253 -2.99 -17.41 -33.75
CA TYR A 253 -2.92 -18.42 -32.68
C TYR A 253 -1.79 -19.43 -32.87
N SER A 254 -1.40 -19.74 -34.10
CA SER A 254 -0.42 -20.80 -34.38
C SER A 254 1.01 -20.27 -34.56
N ILE A 255 1.18 -19.00 -34.92
CA ILE A 255 2.49 -18.40 -35.23
C ILE A 255 2.75 -17.19 -34.34
N THR A 256 1.94 -16.14 -34.48
CA THR A 256 2.21 -14.86 -33.80
C THR A 256 2.19 -14.98 -32.29
N LEU A 257 1.14 -15.52 -31.71
CA LEU A 257 0.97 -15.59 -30.25
C LEU A 257 2.03 -16.50 -29.60
N PRO A 258 2.31 -17.72 -30.09
CA PRO A 258 3.38 -18.56 -29.54
C PRO A 258 4.75 -17.89 -29.60
N LEU A 259 5.16 -17.36 -30.76
CA LEU A 259 6.45 -16.70 -30.90
C LEU A 259 6.54 -15.44 -30.04
N LEU A 260 5.47 -14.64 -30.01
CA LEU A 260 5.38 -13.46 -29.18
C LEU A 260 5.53 -13.79 -27.69
N LEU A 261 4.87 -14.85 -27.20
CA LEU A 261 4.94 -15.27 -25.80
C LEU A 261 6.34 -15.71 -25.38
N ILE A 262 7.15 -16.24 -26.30
CA ILE A 262 8.55 -16.56 -26.05
C ILE A 262 9.35 -15.27 -25.88
N THR A 263 9.20 -14.32 -26.82
CA THR A 263 9.93 -13.05 -26.79
C THR A 263 9.56 -12.17 -25.58
N VAL A 264 8.27 -12.07 -25.25
CA VAL A 264 7.78 -11.16 -24.19
C VAL A 264 7.56 -11.85 -22.85
N GLY A 265 7.71 -13.17 -22.77
CA GLY A 265 7.47 -13.97 -21.57
C GLY A 265 8.14 -13.42 -20.30
N PRO A 266 9.45 -13.13 -20.31
CA PRO A 266 10.13 -12.54 -19.14
C PRO A 266 9.55 -11.19 -18.71
N LEU A 267 9.07 -10.39 -19.66
CA LEU A 267 8.45 -9.08 -19.39
C LEU A 267 7.03 -9.24 -18.81
N LEU A 268 6.29 -10.28 -19.20
CA LEU A 268 5.02 -10.62 -18.57
C LEU A 268 5.19 -11.06 -17.11
N VAL A 269 6.25 -11.82 -16.82
CA VAL A 269 6.62 -12.21 -15.44
C VAL A 269 7.00 -10.97 -14.62
N ALA A 270 7.82 -10.07 -15.17
CA ALA A 270 8.15 -8.81 -14.52
C ALA A 270 6.90 -7.94 -14.28
N SER A 271 5.99 -7.88 -15.25
CA SER A 271 4.72 -7.16 -15.11
C SER A 271 3.81 -7.78 -14.05
N PHE A 272 3.77 -9.11 -13.93
CA PHE A 272 3.06 -9.79 -12.86
C PHE A 272 3.63 -9.41 -11.48
N ALA A 273 4.95 -9.48 -11.31
CA ALA A 273 5.62 -9.12 -10.06
C ALA A 273 5.40 -7.63 -9.68
N PHE A 274 5.38 -6.74 -10.67
CA PHE A 274 5.04 -5.33 -10.49
C PHE A 274 3.60 -5.17 -9.99
N ASN A 275 2.62 -5.78 -10.66
CA ASN A 275 1.21 -5.66 -10.28
C ASN A 275 0.91 -6.32 -8.93
N PHE A 276 1.60 -7.40 -8.58
CA PHE A 276 1.49 -8.07 -7.28
C PHE A 276 1.80 -7.11 -6.10
N ASN A 277 2.69 -6.14 -6.32
CA ASN A 277 3.09 -5.15 -5.31
C ASN A 277 2.64 -3.72 -5.66
N ASN A 278 1.63 -3.54 -6.53
CA ASN A 278 1.21 -2.22 -7.01
C ASN A 278 0.39 -1.47 -5.95
N PHE A 279 1.08 -1.00 -4.91
CA PHE A 279 0.52 -0.26 -3.79
C PHE A 279 -0.20 1.02 -4.26
N THR A 280 0.42 1.75 -5.19
CA THR A 280 -0.02 3.09 -5.61
C THR A 280 -1.44 3.08 -6.18
N VAL A 281 -1.77 2.15 -7.09
CA VAL A 281 -3.10 2.15 -7.73
C VAL A 281 -4.20 1.85 -6.72
N ILE A 282 -3.97 0.91 -5.80
CA ILE A 282 -4.95 0.48 -4.79
C ILE A 282 -5.15 1.59 -3.74
N GLN A 283 -4.05 2.14 -3.23
CA GLN A 283 -4.09 3.16 -2.17
C GLN A 283 -4.79 4.44 -2.67
N LEU A 284 -4.43 4.92 -3.86
CA LEU A 284 -4.98 6.17 -4.40
C LEU A 284 -6.41 6.03 -4.94
N TYR A 285 -6.81 4.84 -5.36
CA TYR A 285 -8.17 4.63 -5.88
C TYR A 285 -9.21 4.69 -4.76
N ASN A 286 -9.08 3.83 -3.75
CA ASN A 286 -10.10 3.72 -2.70
C ASN A 286 -9.54 3.28 -1.35
N ASN A 287 -8.22 3.40 -1.15
CA ASN A 287 -7.54 2.92 0.05
C ASN A 287 -7.98 1.49 0.41
N GLY A 288 -7.96 0.56 -0.55
CA GLY A 288 -8.29 -0.85 -0.34
C GLY A 288 -9.76 -1.20 -0.09
N GLY A 289 -10.68 -0.23 -0.08
CA GLY A 289 -12.10 -0.45 0.22
C GLY A 289 -12.88 -1.25 -0.84
N PRO A 290 -14.19 -1.49 -0.63
CA PRO A 290 -14.95 -1.29 0.61
C PRO A 290 -14.45 -2.18 1.76
N PRO A 291 -14.69 -1.84 3.03
CA PRO A 291 -14.19 -2.63 4.17
C PRO A 291 -14.81 -4.03 4.21
N MET A 292 -14.01 -5.04 4.59
CA MET A 292 -14.52 -6.36 4.93
C MET A 292 -15.05 -6.33 6.37
N ILE A 293 -16.32 -6.70 6.57
CA ILE A 293 -16.96 -6.69 7.89
C ILE A 293 -16.57 -7.97 8.64
N GLY A 294 -16.30 -7.85 9.95
CA GLY A 294 -16.05 -8.99 10.83
C GLY A 294 -14.60 -9.48 10.88
N THR A 295 -13.66 -8.72 10.31
CA THR A 295 -12.23 -9.06 10.35
C THR A 295 -11.55 -8.47 11.59
N ALA A 296 -10.61 -9.20 12.19
CA ALA A 296 -9.87 -8.72 13.38
C ALA A 296 -8.88 -7.59 13.08
N SER A 297 -8.51 -7.42 11.82
CA SER A 297 -7.69 -6.30 11.33
C SER A 297 -8.48 -5.49 10.32
N PRO A 298 -8.30 -4.16 10.28
CA PRO A 298 -8.87 -3.33 9.22
C PRO A 298 -8.35 -3.85 7.88
N VAL A 299 -9.25 -4.23 6.98
CA VAL A 299 -8.92 -4.73 5.63
C VAL A 299 -10.13 -4.46 4.73
N GLY A 300 -9.89 -4.15 3.47
CA GLY A 300 -10.95 -3.99 2.49
C GLY A 300 -10.86 -4.96 1.32
N HIS A 301 -11.93 -5.02 0.55
CA HIS A 301 -12.13 -5.98 -0.52
C HIS A 301 -11.16 -5.82 -1.70
N THR A 302 -10.54 -4.66 -1.86
CA THR A 302 -9.55 -4.42 -2.92
C THR A 302 -8.12 -4.36 -2.42
N ASP A 303 -7.89 -4.48 -1.10
CA ASP A 303 -6.54 -4.52 -0.54
C ASP A 303 -5.74 -5.65 -1.17
N ILE A 304 -4.54 -5.34 -1.63
CA ILE A 304 -3.52 -6.32 -1.99
C ILE A 304 -2.59 -6.52 -0.79
N LEU A 305 -1.75 -7.55 -0.83
CA LEU A 305 -0.83 -7.88 0.26
C LEU A 305 0.04 -6.69 0.68
N ALA A 306 0.48 -5.85 -0.26
CA ALA A 306 1.23 -4.63 0.03
C ALA A 306 0.42 -3.59 0.83
N THR A 307 -0.82 -3.29 0.43
CA THR A 307 -1.65 -2.29 1.13
C THR A 307 -2.19 -2.81 2.46
N TYR A 308 -2.51 -4.10 2.52
CA TYR A 308 -2.86 -4.78 3.77
C TYR A 308 -1.73 -4.68 4.81
N THR A 309 -0.50 -4.99 4.40
CA THR A 309 0.67 -4.93 5.28
C THR A 309 0.98 -3.50 5.73
N TYR A 310 0.92 -2.54 4.81
CA TYR A 310 1.05 -1.12 5.13
C TYR A 310 0.03 -0.66 6.18
N ARG A 311 -1.22 -1.12 6.05
CA ARG A 311 -2.30 -0.75 6.98
C ARG A 311 -2.05 -1.30 8.38
N ILE A 312 -1.56 -2.54 8.51
CA ILE A 312 -1.16 -3.12 9.81
C ILE A 312 -0.01 -2.32 10.43
N ALA A 313 0.95 -1.90 9.62
CA ALA A 313 2.13 -1.17 10.08
C ALA A 313 1.84 0.28 10.50
N PHE A 314 0.88 0.95 9.86
CA PHE A 314 0.75 2.41 9.95
C PHE A 314 -0.66 2.96 10.17
N ALA A 315 -1.72 2.25 9.79
CA ALA A 315 -3.07 2.82 9.83
C ALA A 315 -3.74 2.73 11.21
N SER A 316 -3.26 1.88 12.11
CA SER A 316 -3.89 1.61 13.41
C SER A 316 -3.44 2.53 14.55
N GLY A 317 -3.00 3.77 14.28
CA GLY A 317 -2.72 4.78 15.32
C GLY A 317 -1.85 4.25 16.47
N ARG A 318 -2.40 4.17 17.69
CA ARG A 318 -1.74 3.63 18.91
C ARG A 318 -1.58 2.08 18.94
N GLY A 319 -1.99 1.38 17.88
CA GLY A 319 -1.94 -0.08 17.73
C GLY A 319 -1.33 -0.55 16.40
N ALA A 320 -0.39 0.24 15.86
CA ALA A 320 0.45 -0.16 14.72
C ALA A 320 1.35 -1.35 15.09
N ASP A 321 1.02 -2.54 14.58
CA ASP A 321 1.79 -3.76 14.85
C ASP A 321 2.90 -3.91 13.81
N GLN A 322 3.91 -3.04 13.91
CA GLN A 322 5.03 -2.98 12.98
C GLN A 322 5.84 -4.28 12.94
N GLY A 323 5.98 -4.95 14.08
CA GLY A 323 6.65 -6.25 14.16
C GLY A 323 5.90 -7.32 13.39
N TYR A 324 4.57 -7.35 13.48
CA TYR A 324 3.75 -8.29 12.71
C TYR A 324 3.76 -7.96 11.22
N ALA A 325 3.64 -6.68 10.84
CA ALA A 325 3.73 -6.26 9.44
C ALA A 325 5.09 -6.60 8.80
N ALA A 326 6.20 -6.46 9.53
CA ALA A 326 7.52 -6.88 9.05
C ALA A 326 7.57 -8.39 8.80
N ALA A 327 7.02 -9.21 9.70
CA ALA A 327 6.95 -10.66 9.51
C ALA A 327 6.10 -11.04 8.28
N ILE A 328 4.94 -10.40 8.08
CA ILE A 328 4.13 -10.59 6.89
C ILE A 328 4.92 -10.20 5.62
N THR A 329 5.66 -9.10 5.63
CA THR A 329 6.47 -8.65 4.47
C THR A 329 7.47 -9.71 4.04
N VAL A 330 8.14 -10.38 4.99
CA VAL A 330 9.07 -11.49 4.69
C VAL A 330 8.32 -12.69 4.08
N ILE A 331 7.14 -13.02 4.59
CA ILE A 331 6.31 -14.10 4.02
C ILE A 331 5.88 -13.76 2.59
N ILE A 332 5.44 -12.53 2.33
CA ILE A 332 5.06 -12.04 1.01
C ILE A 332 6.26 -12.14 0.05
N PHE A 333 7.45 -11.73 0.49
CA PHE A 333 8.67 -11.84 -0.31
C PHE A 333 8.96 -13.30 -0.70
N LEU A 334 8.88 -14.25 0.24
CA LEU A 334 9.08 -15.67 -0.06
C LEU A 334 8.04 -16.20 -1.05
N ILE A 335 6.78 -15.84 -0.88
CA ILE A 335 5.70 -16.20 -1.81
C ILE A 335 5.99 -15.67 -3.22
N LEU A 336 6.40 -14.40 -3.33
CA LEU A 336 6.72 -13.77 -4.61
C LEU A 336 7.91 -14.44 -5.29
N VAL A 337 8.96 -14.78 -4.53
CA VAL A 337 10.13 -15.52 -5.04
C VAL A 337 9.70 -16.88 -5.59
N VAL A 338 8.87 -17.61 -4.85
CA VAL A 338 8.36 -18.93 -5.29
C VAL A 338 7.55 -18.81 -6.58
N ILE A 339 6.59 -17.87 -6.63
CA ILE A 339 5.75 -17.66 -7.83
C ILE A 339 6.62 -17.27 -9.03
N THR A 340 7.53 -16.32 -8.83
CA THR A 340 8.42 -15.81 -9.89
C THR A 340 9.36 -16.92 -10.39
N PHE A 341 9.92 -17.73 -9.50
CA PHE A 341 10.77 -18.87 -9.86
C PHE A 341 10.03 -19.88 -10.76
N PHE A 342 8.80 -20.25 -10.40
CA PHE A 342 7.99 -21.15 -11.22
C PHE A 342 7.61 -20.52 -12.58
N GLN A 343 7.31 -19.23 -12.61
CA GLN A 343 7.02 -18.51 -13.84
C GLN A 343 8.24 -18.47 -14.78
N PHE A 344 9.44 -18.16 -14.27
CA PHE A 344 10.67 -18.21 -15.07
C PHE A 344 10.98 -19.61 -15.59
N ARG A 345 10.83 -20.65 -14.76
CA ARG A 345 11.03 -22.04 -15.18
C ARG A 345 10.14 -22.41 -16.36
N TYR A 346 8.88 -21.97 -16.35
CA TYR A 346 7.93 -22.20 -17.43
C TYR A 346 8.32 -21.42 -18.70
N THR A 347 8.74 -20.16 -18.58
CA THR A 347 9.18 -19.35 -19.71
C THR A 347 10.42 -19.93 -20.38
N ASN A 348 11.43 -20.35 -19.61
CA ASN A 348 12.65 -20.97 -20.17
C ASN A 348 12.34 -22.27 -20.91
N MET A 349 11.34 -23.05 -20.47
CA MET A 349 10.90 -24.25 -21.18
C MET A 349 10.28 -23.92 -22.55
N LEU A 350 9.68 -22.74 -22.72
CA LEU A 350 9.15 -22.30 -24.01
C LEU A 350 10.28 -21.87 -24.95
N GLU A 351 11.30 -21.20 -24.42
CA GLU A 351 12.52 -20.82 -25.17
C GLU A 351 13.31 -22.05 -25.64
N GLU A 352 13.58 -23.01 -24.74
CA GLU A 352 14.24 -24.28 -25.08
C GLU A 352 13.45 -25.07 -26.15
N ARG A 353 12.11 -24.96 -26.19
CA ARG A 353 11.31 -25.62 -27.23
C ARG A 353 11.40 -24.93 -28.58
N SER A 354 11.51 -23.60 -28.62
CA SER A 354 11.71 -22.89 -29.90
C SER A 354 13.11 -23.05 -30.48
N GLU A 355 14.14 -23.27 -29.66
CA GLU A 355 15.48 -23.53 -30.19
C GLU A 355 15.60 -24.92 -30.84
N ASN A 356 14.67 -25.83 -30.52
CA ASN A 356 14.67 -27.23 -30.93
C ASN A 356 13.65 -27.56 -32.05
N VAL A 357 12.94 -26.56 -32.58
CA VAL A 357 12.01 -26.66 -33.72
C VAL A 357 12.49 -25.70 -34.79
#